data_AF-A0A8B8DQ61-F1
#
_entry.id   AF-A0A8B8DQ61-F1
#
_cell.length_a   1.000
_cell.length_b   1.000
_cell.length_c   1.000
_cell.angle_alpha   90.00
_cell.angle_beta   90.00
_cell.angle_gamma   90.00
#
_symmetry.space_group_name_H-M   'P 1'
#
loop_
_entity.id
_entity.type
_entity.pdbx_description
1 polymer ?
#
loop_
_entity_poly.entity_id
_entity_poly.type
_entity_poly.pdbx_seq_one_letter_code
_entity_poly.pdbx_strand_id
1 'polypeptide(L)'
;MAGPEKKLERSKSGLRMIPVADSDTSPFSLPEPPWVPDDECKQCQNCRAKFDFFKRRKHHCRRCGKCFCNNCCQEKVNLPRMLFLDPVRHCQVCTDISRKEEDFFEKHIKSLQNGGYFLVSDSDIGQDQGSLFFTKLSPNHRHLLFEGDSDKHEPIVIEKIDTLQILPSGKDDEEDEIYIGNTIAGGIAIKYTDSTGGVNVVRMMVDAGGNRKPGQIWIASMQKAFKMLYDARSK
;
A
#
# COMPACT_ATOMS: atom_id res chain seq x y z
N MET A 1 6.31 -20.26 8.98
CA MET A 1 7.13 -20.12 7.75
C MET A 1 8.16 -19.04 8.01
N ALA A 2 9.43 -19.24 7.64
CA ALA A 2 10.43 -18.18 7.72
C ALA A 2 10.00 -17.01 6.82
N GLY A 3 10.26 -15.77 7.26
CA GLY A 3 9.96 -14.59 6.45
C GLY A 3 10.77 -14.58 5.14
N PRO A 4 10.39 -13.73 4.17
CA PRO A 4 11.12 -13.62 2.90
C PRO A 4 12.57 -13.22 3.14
N GLU A 5 13.49 -13.88 2.43
CA GLU A 5 14.92 -13.59 2.52
C GLU A 5 15.22 -12.22 1.89
N LYS A 6 16.05 -11.41 2.56
CA LYS A 6 16.35 -10.03 2.15
C LYS A 6 17.86 -9.82 2.09
N LYS A 7 18.30 -9.00 1.14
CA LYS A 7 19.68 -8.55 1.00
C LYS A 7 19.78 -7.03 1.09
N LEU A 8 20.94 -6.56 1.54
CA LEU A 8 21.29 -5.15 1.51
C LEU A 8 21.86 -4.78 0.13
N GLU A 9 21.30 -3.75 -0.49
CA GLU A 9 21.77 -3.21 -1.76
C GLU A 9 22.15 -1.74 -1.58
N ARG A 10 23.38 -1.38 -1.95
CA ARG A 10 23.86 0.01 -1.90
C ARG A 10 23.74 0.62 -3.30
N SER A 11 22.84 1.59 -3.46
CA SER A 11 22.66 2.33 -4.71
C SER A 11 23.23 3.76 -4.63
N LYS A 12 23.20 4.50 -5.75
CA LYS A 12 23.55 5.94 -5.78
C LYS A 12 22.63 6.78 -4.88
N SER A 13 21.43 6.27 -4.59
CA SER A 13 20.42 6.95 -3.78
C SER A 13 20.50 6.64 -2.29
N GLY A 14 21.12 5.54 -1.88
CA GLY A 14 21.22 5.13 -0.47
C GLY A 14 21.31 3.62 -0.29
N LEU A 15 21.19 3.17 0.97
CA LEU A 15 21.13 1.75 1.31
C LEU A 15 19.66 1.27 1.28
N ARG A 16 19.43 0.15 0.60
CA ARG A 16 18.11 -0.46 0.41
C ARG A 16 18.12 -1.89 0.95
N MET A 17 16.97 -2.34 1.45
CA MET A 17 16.74 -3.74 1.84
C MET A 17 15.75 -4.38 0.88
N ILE A 18 16.27 -5.18 -0.05
CA ILE A 18 15.48 -5.75 -1.14
C ILE A 18 15.28 -7.26 -0.93
N PRO A 19 14.11 -7.81 -1.30
CA PRO A 19 13.92 -9.25 -1.36
C PRO A 19 14.95 -9.92 -2.27
N VAL A 20 15.37 -11.14 -1.94
CA VAL A 20 16.27 -11.92 -2.78
C VAL A 20 15.53 -12.49 -3.99
N ALA A 21 14.31 -12.98 -3.78
CA ALA A 21 13.45 -13.52 -4.83
C ALA A 21 12.41 -12.49 -5.29
N ASP A 22 12.20 -12.40 -6.60
CA ASP A 22 11.19 -11.50 -7.17
C ASP A 22 9.77 -11.85 -6.69
N SER A 23 9.50 -13.14 -6.44
CA SER A 23 8.25 -13.65 -5.88
C SER A 23 7.96 -13.13 -4.47
N ASP A 24 8.94 -12.55 -3.79
CA ASP A 24 8.79 -11.91 -2.47
C ASP A 24 8.74 -10.38 -2.54
N THR A 25 8.82 -9.82 -3.75
CA THR A 25 8.64 -8.38 -3.95
C THR A 25 7.18 -8.00 -3.69
N SER A 26 7.03 -7.10 -2.72
CA SER A 26 5.74 -6.53 -2.35
C SER A 26 5.17 -5.70 -3.50
N PRO A 27 3.89 -5.84 -3.85
CA PRO A 27 3.25 -5.06 -4.91
C PRO A 27 3.16 -3.56 -4.58
N PHE A 28 3.34 -3.21 -3.30
CA PHE A 28 3.43 -1.81 -2.86
C PHE A 28 4.79 -1.16 -3.09
N SER A 29 5.80 -1.93 -3.49
CA SER A 29 7.15 -1.43 -3.75
C SER A 29 7.28 -0.84 -5.16
N LEU A 30 8.16 0.15 -5.31
CA LEU A 30 8.53 0.75 -6.60
C LEU A 30 10.04 0.58 -6.86
N PRO A 31 10.43 0.46 -8.14
CA PRO A 31 11.84 0.56 -8.52
C PRO A 31 12.37 1.97 -8.28
N GLU A 32 13.70 2.07 -8.15
CA GLU A 32 14.38 3.37 -8.11
C GLU A 32 14.26 4.06 -9.49
N PRO A 33 13.95 5.36 -9.55
CA PRO A 33 13.88 6.08 -10.82
C PRO A 33 15.30 6.33 -11.37
N PRO A 34 15.47 6.37 -12.70
CA PRO A 34 16.71 6.86 -13.28
C PRO A 34 16.92 8.33 -12.91
N TRP A 35 18.15 8.68 -12.58
CA TRP A 35 18.51 10.08 -12.35
C TRP A 35 18.69 10.79 -13.68
N VAL A 36 18.17 12.01 -13.77
CA VAL A 36 18.48 12.88 -14.91
C VAL A 36 20.00 13.11 -14.95
N PRO A 37 20.68 12.82 -16.08
CA PRO A 37 22.11 13.02 -16.22
C PRO A 37 22.54 14.45 -15.87
N ASP A 38 23.69 14.59 -15.21
CA ASP A 38 24.14 15.90 -14.72
C ASP A 38 24.33 16.91 -15.86
N ASP A 39 24.79 16.47 -17.02
CA ASP A 39 24.96 17.31 -18.21
C ASP A 39 23.63 17.85 -18.76
N GLU A 40 22.53 17.12 -18.62
CA GLU A 40 21.17 17.59 -18.97
C GLU A 40 20.60 18.56 -17.92
N CYS A 41 21.11 18.53 -16.69
CA CYS A 41 20.67 19.39 -15.60
C CYS A 41 21.23 20.82 -15.73
N LYS A 42 20.67 21.63 -16.62
CA LYS A 42 21.09 23.03 -16.82
C LYS A 42 20.51 24.01 -15.79
N GLN A 43 19.33 23.70 -15.26
CA GLN A 43 18.63 24.54 -14.29
C GLN A 43 17.74 23.70 -13.36
N CYS A 44 17.43 24.24 -12.18
CA CYS A 44 16.54 23.58 -11.21
C CYS A 44 15.19 23.26 -11.84
N GLN A 45 14.72 22.01 -11.74
CA GLN A 45 13.44 21.59 -12.32
C GLN A 45 12.21 22.09 -11.56
N ASN A 46 12.39 22.79 -10.42
CA ASN A 46 11.33 23.52 -9.74
C ASN A 46 11.42 25.04 -10.02
N CYS A 47 12.41 25.72 -9.45
CA CYS A 47 12.51 27.19 -9.51
C CYS A 47 13.18 27.76 -10.78
N ARG A 48 13.61 26.89 -11.72
CA ARG A 48 14.27 27.28 -12.99
C ARG A 48 15.58 28.06 -12.85
N ALA A 49 16.11 28.26 -11.65
CA ALA A 49 17.40 28.89 -11.45
C ALA A 49 18.53 28.05 -12.06
N LYS A 50 19.39 28.68 -12.86
CA LYS A 50 20.57 28.04 -13.49
C LYS A 50 21.53 27.53 -12.42
N PHE A 51 22.06 26.34 -12.63
CA PHE A 51 23.11 25.79 -11.77
C PHE A 51 24.45 26.46 -12.08
N ASP A 52 25.29 26.56 -11.06
CA ASP A 52 26.66 27.07 -11.17
C ASP A 52 27.58 26.30 -10.23
N PHE A 53 28.89 26.42 -10.43
CA PHE A 53 29.88 25.66 -9.67
C PHE A 53 30.04 26.11 -8.20
N PHE A 54 29.63 27.35 -7.87
CA PHE A 54 30.03 28.00 -6.62
C PHE A 54 28.87 28.17 -5.62
N LYS A 55 27.68 28.55 -6.09
CA LYS A 55 26.53 28.95 -5.27
C LYS A 55 25.36 27.97 -5.40
N ARG A 56 25.17 27.33 -6.56
CA ARG A 56 23.99 26.48 -6.81
C ARG A 56 24.38 25.12 -7.39
N ARG A 57 24.70 24.19 -6.50
CA ARG A 57 24.96 22.78 -6.82
C ARG A 57 23.68 22.02 -7.20
N LYS A 58 23.88 20.93 -7.96
CA LYS A 58 22.86 19.99 -8.41
C LYS A 58 22.53 18.98 -7.32
N HIS A 59 21.26 18.65 -7.17
CA HIS A 59 20.79 17.63 -6.23
C HIS A 59 19.63 16.84 -6.85
N HIS A 60 19.73 15.51 -6.82
CA HIS A 60 18.66 14.65 -7.32
C HIS A 60 17.67 14.28 -6.21
N CYS A 61 16.39 14.30 -6.55
CA CYS A 61 15.36 13.73 -5.70
C CYS A 61 15.38 12.22 -5.84
N ARG A 62 15.52 11.48 -4.73
CA ARG A 62 15.60 10.01 -4.76
C ARG A 62 14.30 9.31 -5.16
N ARG A 63 13.16 10.00 -5.04
CA ARG A 63 11.84 9.48 -5.45
C ARG A 63 11.51 9.70 -6.93
N CYS A 64 11.99 10.78 -7.56
CA CYS A 64 11.62 11.07 -8.95
C CYS A 64 12.80 11.22 -9.93
N GLY A 65 14.06 11.13 -9.45
CA GLY A 65 15.25 11.21 -10.29
C GLY A 65 15.56 12.60 -10.86
N LYS A 66 14.65 13.57 -10.72
CA LYS A 66 14.81 14.95 -11.19
C LYS A 66 15.86 15.72 -10.39
N CYS A 67 16.45 16.75 -11.02
CA CYS A 67 17.51 17.59 -10.46
C CYS A 67 17.01 18.98 -10.01
N PHE A 68 17.46 19.37 -8.83
CA PHE A 68 17.02 20.55 -8.09
C PHE A 68 18.20 21.26 -7.43
N CYS A 69 18.01 22.52 -7.05
CA CYS A 69 18.91 23.19 -6.11
C CYS A 69 18.57 22.82 -4.66
N ASN A 70 19.47 23.12 -3.71
CA ASN A 70 19.28 22.73 -2.31
C ASN A 70 17.93 23.20 -1.75
N ASN A 71 17.56 24.48 -1.95
CA ASN A 71 16.29 25.02 -1.42
C ASN A 71 15.04 24.27 -1.92
N CYS A 72 15.05 23.73 -3.14
CA CYS A 72 13.92 23.00 -3.70
C CYS A 72 13.95 21.50 -3.34
N CYS A 73 15.02 21.03 -2.71
CA CYS A 73 15.28 19.62 -2.47
C CYS A 73 16.19 19.39 -1.25
N GLN A 74 15.88 20.01 -0.11
CA GLN A 74 16.71 19.96 1.10
C GLN A 74 16.32 18.87 2.09
N GLU A 75 15.05 18.48 2.08
CA GLU A 75 14.51 17.55 3.08
C GLU A 75 14.93 16.11 2.81
N LYS A 76 15.12 15.36 3.89
CA LYS A 76 15.24 13.91 3.87
C LYS A 76 13.99 13.32 4.49
N VAL A 77 13.36 12.38 3.79
CA VAL A 77 12.10 11.75 4.19
C VAL A 77 12.25 10.24 4.02
N ASN A 78 11.56 9.46 4.85
CA ASN A 78 11.48 8.02 4.67
C ASN A 78 10.88 7.68 3.30
N LEU A 79 11.43 6.65 2.65
CA LEU A 79 10.91 6.15 1.38
C LEU A 79 10.77 4.62 1.40
N PRO A 80 9.89 4.05 2.26
CA PRO A 80 9.72 2.60 2.38
C PRO A 80 9.24 1.98 1.06
N ARG A 81 8.48 2.75 0.27
CA ARG A 81 8.00 2.34 -1.05
C ARG A 81 9.13 1.93 -2.00
N MET A 82 10.31 2.52 -1.90
CA MET A 82 11.48 2.12 -2.71
C MET A 82 12.52 1.34 -1.91
N LEU A 83 12.13 0.85 -0.72
CA LEU A 83 12.90 -0.04 0.14
C LEU A 83 14.17 0.60 0.73
N PHE A 84 14.23 1.93 0.83
CA PHE A 84 15.32 2.62 1.53
C PHE A 84 15.19 2.46 3.04
N LEU A 85 16.32 2.19 3.69
CA LEU A 85 16.38 2.02 5.15
C LEU A 85 16.43 3.36 5.90
N ASP A 86 17.12 4.34 5.32
CA ASP A 86 17.31 5.66 5.91
C ASP A 86 16.53 6.73 5.14
N PRO A 87 16.16 7.86 5.79
CA PRO A 87 15.60 9.02 5.10
C PRO A 87 16.47 9.50 3.92
N VAL A 88 15.85 9.65 2.75
CA VAL A 88 16.53 10.07 1.51
C VAL A 88 16.04 11.42 1.02
N ARG A 89 16.90 12.12 0.27
CA ARG A 89 16.65 13.50 -0.18
C ARG A 89 15.50 13.58 -1.19
N HIS A 90 14.50 14.40 -0.91
CA HIS A 90 13.34 14.65 -1.78
C HIS A 90 13.23 16.10 -2.24
N CYS A 91 12.64 16.31 -3.41
CA CYS A 91 12.12 17.61 -3.78
C CYS A 91 10.82 17.88 -3.02
N GLN A 92 10.43 19.15 -2.89
CA GLN A 92 9.23 19.55 -2.14
C GLN A 92 7.97 18.75 -2.54
N VAL A 93 7.72 18.58 -3.85
CA VAL A 93 6.58 17.78 -4.34
C VAL A 93 6.64 16.32 -3.88
N CYS A 94 7.82 15.71 -3.90
CA CYS A 94 7.99 14.31 -3.47
C CYS A 94 7.95 14.15 -1.96
N THR A 95 8.34 15.17 -1.19
CA THR A 95 8.18 15.20 0.27
C THR A 95 6.71 15.00 0.63
N ASP A 96 5.81 15.80 0.04
CA ASP A 96 4.38 15.74 0.36
C ASP A 96 3.76 14.38 -0.01
N ILE A 97 4.19 13.80 -1.12
CA ILE A 97 3.73 12.46 -1.54
C ILE A 97 4.25 11.41 -0.57
N SER A 98 5.55 11.39 -0.27
CA SER A 98 6.14 10.38 0.61
C SER A 98 5.59 10.41 2.03
N ARG A 99 5.32 11.59 2.60
CA ARG A 99 4.71 11.69 3.93
C ARG A 99 3.29 11.11 3.97
N LYS A 100 2.50 11.29 2.89
CA LYS A 100 1.18 10.65 2.77
C LYS A 100 1.30 9.13 2.63
N GLU A 101 2.32 8.65 1.92
CA GLU A 101 2.59 7.22 1.76
C GLU A 101 3.16 6.59 3.05
N GLU A 102 3.91 7.34 3.85
CA GLU A 102 4.53 6.88 5.10
C GLU A 102 3.51 6.39 6.12
N ASP A 103 2.42 7.14 6.33
CA ASP A 103 1.30 6.73 7.19
C ASP A 103 0.74 5.35 6.80
N PHE A 104 0.71 5.04 5.49
CA PHE A 104 0.31 3.73 4.99
C PHE A 104 1.27 2.61 5.43
N PHE A 105 2.58 2.80 5.24
CA PHE A 105 3.57 1.79 5.60
C PHE A 105 3.75 1.63 7.12
N GLU A 106 3.57 2.69 7.90
CA GLU A 106 3.73 2.64 9.35
C GLU A 106 2.56 1.99 10.07
N LYS A 107 1.32 2.24 9.59
CA LYS A 107 0.08 1.84 10.27
C LYS A 107 -0.72 0.84 9.47
N HIS A 108 -1.13 1.21 8.25
CA HIS A 108 -2.10 0.43 7.47
C HIS A 108 -1.57 -0.94 7.03
N ILE A 109 -0.31 -1.03 6.60
CA ILE A 109 0.31 -2.33 6.29
C ILE A 109 0.27 -3.28 7.50
N LYS A 110 0.60 -2.77 8.70
CA LYS A 110 0.59 -3.59 9.92
C LYS A 110 -0.83 -4.00 10.28
N SER A 111 -1.80 -3.10 10.18
CA SER A 111 -3.21 -3.43 10.39
C SER A 111 -3.68 -4.53 9.43
N LEU A 112 -3.28 -4.48 8.16
CA LEU A 112 -3.62 -5.50 7.18
C LEU A 112 -3.01 -6.87 7.52
N GLN A 113 -1.76 -6.90 7.98
CA GLN A 113 -1.06 -8.12 8.38
C GLN A 113 -1.55 -8.69 9.71
N ASN A 114 -1.96 -7.82 10.63
CA ASN A 114 -2.56 -8.22 11.90
C ASN A 114 -3.92 -8.87 11.71
N GLY A 115 -4.65 -8.52 10.64
CA GLY A 115 -5.90 -9.18 10.26
C GLY A 115 -7.13 -8.77 11.09
N GLY A 116 -8.25 -9.40 10.76
CA GLY A 116 -9.53 -9.25 11.45
C GLY A 116 -10.48 -10.40 11.13
N TYR A 117 -11.48 -10.61 11.99
CA TYR A 117 -12.53 -11.61 11.76
C TYR A 117 -13.64 -11.03 10.88
N PHE A 118 -14.06 -11.82 9.89
CA PHE A 118 -15.13 -11.46 8.95
C PHE A 118 -16.03 -12.65 8.67
N LEU A 119 -17.32 -12.38 8.47
CA LEU A 119 -18.25 -13.31 7.85
C LEU A 119 -18.07 -13.20 6.33
N VAL A 120 -17.63 -14.28 5.70
CA VAL A 120 -17.23 -14.31 4.28
C VAL A 120 -18.25 -15.11 3.47
N SER A 121 -18.69 -14.57 2.34
CA SER A 121 -19.54 -15.27 1.38
C SER A 121 -19.13 -14.99 -0.07
N ASP A 122 -19.31 -16.01 -0.92
CA ASP A 122 -18.93 -15.99 -2.34
C ASP A 122 -20.11 -15.60 -3.28
N SER A 123 -21.27 -15.24 -2.73
CA SER A 123 -22.50 -15.04 -3.49
C SER A 123 -22.78 -13.58 -3.86
N ASP A 124 -23.27 -13.35 -5.08
CA ASP A 124 -23.79 -12.06 -5.57
C ASP A 124 -25.12 -11.63 -4.95
N ILE A 125 -25.77 -12.56 -4.27
CA ILE A 125 -27.13 -12.43 -3.72
C ILE A 125 -27.03 -12.67 -2.22
N GLY A 126 -27.28 -11.62 -1.42
CA GLY A 126 -27.06 -11.59 0.02
C GLY A 126 -28.01 -12.45 0.86
N GLN A 127 -28.03 -13.77 0.64
CA GLN A 127 -28.85 -14.71 1.40
C GLN A 127 -28.07 -15.86 2.06
N ASP A 128 -26.78 -16.05 1.79
CA ASP A 128 -25.99 -17.05 2.52
C ASP A 128 -25.48 -16.50 3.85
N GLN A 129 -25.67 -17.28 4.91
CA GLN A 129 -24.95 -17.13 6.17
C GLN A 129 -23.47 -17.38 5.87
N GLY A 130 -22.70 -16.30 5.68
CA GLY A 130 -21.26 -16.41 5.42
C GLY A 130 -20.53 -17.13 6.55
N SER A 131 -19.41 -17.77 6.22
CA SER A 131 -18.57 -18.47 7.20
C SER A 131 -17.59 -17.51 7.86
N LEU A 132 -17.27 -17.75 9.13
CA LEU A 132 -16.32 -16.89 9.86
C LEU A 132 -14.88 -17.23 9.48
N PHE A 133 -14.14 -16.23 9.02
CA PHE A 133 -12.70 -16.34 8.73
C PHE A 133 -11.92 -15.23 9.41
N PHE A 134 -10.73 -15.56 9.90
CA PHE A 134 -9.68 -14.60 10.19
C PHE A 134 -8.95 -14.24 8.89
N THR A 135 -9.13 -12.99 8.44
CA THR A 135 -8.57 -12.53 7.16
C THR A 135 -7.39 -11.60 7.39
N LYS A 136 -6.27 -11.83 6.70
CA LYS A 136 -5.05 -11.01 6.82
C LYS A 136 -4.22 -10.95 5.54
N LEU A 137 -3.36 -9.95 5.43
CA LEU A 137 -2.39 -9.81 4.35
C LEU A 137 -1.13 -10.64 4.62
N SER A 138 -0.61 -11.31 3.61
CA SER A 138 0.62 -12.10 3.71
C SER A 138 1.85 -11.21 4.05
N PRO A 139 2.93 -11.77 4.64
CA PRO A 139 4.13 -11.01 4.99
C PRO A 139 4.83 -10.31 3.82
N ASN A 140 4.75 -10.88 2.62
CA ASN A 140 5.24 -10.28 1.38
C ASN A 140 4.18 -9.41 0.66
N HIS A 141 3.00 -9.27 1.27
CA HIS A 141 1.89 -8.43 0.80
C HIS A 141 1.27 -8.84 -0.54
N ARG A 142 1.47 -10.09 -0.96
CA ARG A 142 1.01 -10.59 -2.27
C ARG A 142 -0.35 -11.29 -2.21
N HIS A 143 -0.74 -11.79 -1.05
CA HIS A 143 -1.96 -12.58 -0.89
C HIS A 143 -2.81 -12.09 0.27
N LEU A 144 -4.12 -12.07 0.05
CA LEU A 144 -5.12 -12.06 1.11
C LEU A 144 -5.35 -13.51 1.55
N LEU A 145 -5.12 -13.78 2.84
CA LEU A 145 -5.21 -15.09 3.46
C LEU A 145 -6.49 -15.18 4.29
N PHE A 146 -7.14 -16.33 4.25
CA PHE A 146 -8.36 -16.63 4.98
C PHE A 146 -8.10 -17.86 5.86
N GLU A 147 -8.14 -17.68 7.17
CA GLU A 147 -7.88 -18.73 8.16
C GLU A 147 -9.20 -19.02 8.91
N GLY A 148 -9.76 -20.22 8.72
CA GLY A 148 -11.01 -20.65 9.35
C GLY A 148 -10.92 -22.11 9.81
N ASP A 149 -11.76 -22.48 10.78
CA ASP A 149 -11.69 -23.79 11.44
C ASP A 149 -12.31 -24.93 10.62
N SER A 150 -13.28 -24.62 9.75
CA SER A 150 -14.11 -25.62 9.05
C SER A 150 -14.07 -25.48 7.53
N ASP A 151 -13.98 -24.26 7.03
CA ASP A 151 -14.01 -23.95 5.60
C ASP A 151 -12.63 -23.50 5.10
N LYS A 152 -12.34 -23.83 3.83
CA LYS A 152 -11.15 -23.37 3.13
C LYS A 152 -11.56 -22.34 2.09
N HIS A 153 -10.91 -21.19 2.10
CA HIS A 153 -10.98 -20.22 1.01
C HIS A 153 -9.58 -20.05 0.43
N GLU A 154 -9.45 -20.11 -0.89
CA GLU A 154 -8.15 -19.96 -1.56
C GLU A 154 -7.60 -18.54 -1.39
N PRO A 155 -6.27 -18.35 -1.24
CA PRO A 155 -5.70 -17.02 -1.14
C PRO A 155 -5.99 -16.14 -2.36
N ILE A 156 -6.43 -14.90 -2.15
CA ILE A 156 -6.63 -13.94 -3.24
C ILE A 156 -5.33 -13.21 -3.51
N VAL A 157 -4.83 -13.29 -4.75
CA VAL A 157 -3.65 -12.53 -5.18
C VAL A 157 -4.01 -11.04 -5.25
N ILE A 158 -3.32 -10.20 -4.48
CA ILE A 158 -3.59 -8.75 -4.39
C ILE A 158 -3.57 -8.07 -5.76
N GLU A 159 -2.67 -8.49 -6.63
CA GLU A 159 -2.54 -7.92 -7.97
C GLU A 159 -3.72 -8.27 -8.89
N LYS A 160 -4.51 -9.29 -8.56
CA LYS A 160 -5.67 -9.76 -9.32
C LYS A 160 -7.00 -9.16 -8.84
N ILE A 161 -6.96 -8.25 -7.86
CA ILE A 161 -8.13 -7.50 -7.43
C ILE A 161 -8.47 -6.45 -8.48
N ASP A 162 -9.70 -6.49 -8.97
CA ASP A 162 -10.24 -5.62 -10.01
C ASP A 162 -10.94 -4.40 -9.41
N THR A 163 -11.83 -4.64 -8.43
CA THR A 163 -12.60 -3.58 -7.76
C THR A 163 -12.80 -3.87 -6.28
N LEU A 164 -12.90 -2.80 -5.51
CA LEU A 164 -13.16 -2.83 -4.07
C LEU A 164 -14.34 -1.90 -3.77
N GLN A 165 -15.36 -2.43 -3.09
CA GLN A 165 -16.55 -1.68 -2.66
C GLN A 165 -16.71 -1.78 -1.14
N ILE A 166 -16.86 -0.64 -0.46
CA ILE A 166 -17.18 -0.61 0.97
C ILE A 166 -18.67 -0.87 1.14
N LEU A 167 -19.01 -1.79 2.03
CA LEU A 167 -20.39 -2.13 2.38
C LEU A 167 -20.76 -1.40 3.68
N PRO A 168 -21.92 -0.71 3.73
CA PRO A 168 -22.34 0.01 4.92
C PRO A 168 -22.69 -0.96 6.06
N SER A 169 -22.49 -0.51 7.29
CA SER A 169 -23.07 -1.17 8.48
C SER A 169 -24.60 -0.96 8.49
N GLY A 170 -25.36 -2.00 8.82
CA GLY A 170 -26.77 -1.82 9.19
C GLY A 170 -26.84 -0.96 10.45
N LYS A 171 -27.73 0.03 10.47
CA LYS A 171 -27.89 1.01 11.57
C LYS A 171 -27.99 0.32 12.94
N ASP A 172 -27.29 0.84 13.95
CA ASP A 172 -27.84 1.15 15.31
C ASP A 172 -26.81 1.26 16.45
N ASP A 173 -25.50 1.53 16.25
CA ASP A 173 -24.62 1.86 17.39
C ASP A 173 -23.63 2.99 17.07
N GLU A 174 -23.93 4.20 17.52
CA GLU A 174 -23.18 5.45 17.24
C GLU A 174 -21.86 5.59 18.02
N GLU A 175 -21.63 4.76 19.04
CA GLU A 175 -20.42 4.81 19.86
C GLU A 175 -19.42 3.76 19.35
N ASP A 176 -18.23 4.20 18.88
CA ASP A 176 -17.08 3.40 18.44
C ASP A 176 -16.87 3.07 16.94
N GLU A 177 -17.64 3.66 16.01
CA GLU A 177 -17.50 3.35 14.58
C GLU A 177 -16.38 4.10 13.83
N ILE A 178 -15.69 3.41 12.91
CA ILE A 178 -14.69 4.01 12.02
C ILE A 178 -15.33 4.41 10.70
N TYR A 179 -15.27 5.72 10.43
CA TYR A 179 -15.74 6.31 9.19
C TYR A 179 -14.70 6.20 8.08
N ILE A 180 -15.14 5.72 6.92
CA ILE A 180 -14.41 5.79 5.66
C ILE A 180 -15.13 6.81 4.77
N GLY A 181 -14.62 8.04 4.76
CA GLY A 181 -15.39 9.16 4.20
C GLY A 181 -16.63 9.43 5.05
N ASN A 182 -17.82 9.29 4.46
CA ASN A 182 -19.11 9.44 5.16
C ASN A 182 -19.76 8.09 5.52
N THR A 183 -19.06 6.97 5.34
CA THR A 183 -19.64 5.63 5.46
C THR A 183 -18.99 4.86 6.60
N ILE A 184 -19.81 4.26 7.44
CA ILE A 184 -19.39 3.29 8.44
C ILE A 184 -19.08 1.98 7.73
N ALA A 185 -17.85 1.49 7.86
CA ALA A 185 -17.40 0.28 7.20
C ALA A 185 -17.97 -0.98 7.87
N GLY A 186 -19.18 -1.40 7.47
CA GLY A 186 -19.80 -2.64 7.92
C GLY A 186 -19.23 -3.89 7.23
N GLY A 187 -18.66 -3.71 6.04
CA GLY A 187 -18.03 -4.78 5.29
C GLY A 187 -17.30 -4.27 4.04
N ILE A 188 -16.81 -5.21 3.24
CA ILE A 188 -16.09 -4.97 2.00
C ILE A 188 -16.43 -6.06 0.98
N ALA A 189 -16.68 -5.68 -0.27
CA ALA A 189 -16.79 -6.58 -1.40
C ALA A 189 -15.56 -6.42 -2.29
N ILE A 190 -14.91 -7.52 -2.62
CA ILE A 190 -13.69 -7.58 -3.44
C ILE A 190 -14.00 -8.42 -4.67
N LYS A 191 -13.92 -7.79 -5.84
CA LYS A 191 -13.98 -8.47 -7.13
C LYS A 191 -12.56 -8.79 -7.61
N TYR A 192 -12.30 -10.01 -8.01
CA TYR A 192 -10.98 -10.46 -8.43
C TYR A 192 -11.03 -11.52 -9.53
N THR A 193 -9.93 -11.65 -10.25
CA THR A 193 -9.74 -12.70 -11.25
C THR A 193 -8.90 -13.85 -10.67
N ASP A 194 -9.43 -15.08 -10.67
CA ASP A 194 -8.73 -16.25 -10.14
C ASP A 194 -7.64 -16.80 -11.09
N SER A 195 -7.00 -17.90 -10.68
CA SER A 195 -5.93 -18.56 -11.45
C SER A 195 -6.41 -19.20 -12.77
N THR A 196 -7.71 -19.48 -12.89
CA THR A 196 -8.35 -20.03 -14.11
C THR A 196 -8.82 -18.93 -15.06
N GLY A 197 -8.76 -17.66 -14.63
CA GLY A 197 -9.30 -16.51 -15.36
C GLY A 197 -10.78 -16.24 -15.07
N GLY A 198 -11.38 -16.96 -14.11
CA GLY A 198 -12.73 -16.72 -13.62
C GLY A 198 -12.81 -15.44 -12.80
N VAL A 199 -13.90 -14.69 -12.97
CA VAL A 199 -14.15 -13.46 -12.21
C VAL A 199 -15.06 -13.81 -11.03
N ASN A 200 -14.57 -13.55 -9.83
CA ASN A 200 -15.25 -13.88 -8.58
C ASN A 200 -15.47 -12.63 -7.74
N VAL A 201 -16.43 -12.70 -6.81
CA VAL A 201 -16.71 -11.65 -5.83
C VAL A 201 -16.76 -12.29 -4.46
N VAL A 202 -15.90 -11.82 -3.55
CA VAL A 202 -15.98 -12.18 -2.13
C VAL A 202 -16.55 -11.00 -1.34
N ARG A 203 -17.52 -11.28 -0.47
CA ARG A 203 -18.10 -10.30 0.46
C ARG A 203 -17.63 -10.66 1.88
N MET A 204 -17.10 -9.67 2.58
CA MET A 204 -16.59 -9.82 3.94
C MET A 204 -17.31 -8.80 4.84
N MET A 205 -18.16 -9.27 5.74
CA MET A 205 -18.86 -8.43 6.72
C MET A 205 -18.12 -8.49 8.06
N VAL A 206 -18.01 -7.36 8.75
CA VAL A 206 -17.45 -7.33 10.11
C VAL A 206 -18.36 -8.16 11.02
N ASP A 207 -17.78 -9.09 11.77
CA ASP A 207 -18.52 -9.90 12.72
C ASP A 207 -19.14 -9.02 13.83
N ALA A 208 -20.47 -8.98 13.88
CA ALA A 208 -21.21 -8.21 14.88
C ALA A 208 -21.20 -8.87 16.27
N GLY A 209 -20.88 -10.17 16.36
CA GLY A 209 -20.75 -10.90 17.63
C GLY A 209 -19.40 -10.71 18.32
N GLY A 210 -18.41 -10.12 17.64
CA GLY A 210 -17.04 -9.95 18.12
C GLY A 210 -16.59 -8.48 18.22
N ASN A 211 -15.29 -8.27 18.48
CA ASN A 211 -14.71 -6.92 18.47
C ASN A 211 -14.61 -6.40 17.02
N ARG A 212 -15.42 -5.38 16.71
CA ARG A 212 -15.58 -4.81 15.37
C ARG A 212 -14.41 -3.92 14.93
N LYS A 213 -13.66 -3.34 15.89
CA LYS A 213 -12.61 -2.34 15.62
C LYS A 213 -11.50 -2.87 14.70
N PRO A 214 -10.90 -4.06 14.93
CA PRO A 214 -9.89 -4.61 14.02
C PRO A 214 -10.39 -4.76 12.58
N GLY A 215 -11.61 -5.30 12.39
CA GLY A 215 -12.22 -5.47 11.07
C GLY A 215 -12.45 -4.15 10.35
N GLN A 216 -12.95 -3.13 11.05
CA GLN A 216 -13.14 -1.80 10.49
C GLN A 216 -11.82 -1.10 10.11
N ILE A 217 -10.80 -1.16 10.98
CA ILE A 217 -9.45 -0.64 10.68
C ILE A 217 -8.88 -1.38 9.46
N TRP A 218 -9.09 -2.69 9.38
CA TRP A 218 -8.62 -3.50 8.27
C TRP A 218 -9.27 -3.09 6.95
N ILE A 219 -10.60 -2.90 6.92
CA ILE A 219 -11.33 -2.42 5.73
C ILE A 219 -10.80 -1.04 5.28
N ALA A 220 -10.63 -0.10 6.21
CA ALA A 220 -10.09 1.23 5.91
C ALA A 220 -8.66 1.16 5.36
N SER A 221 -7.85 0.25 5.92
CA SER A 221 -6.49 0.00 5.46
C SER A 221 -6.46 -0.63 4.06
N MET A 222 -7.40 -1.53 3.77
CA MET A 222 -7.50 -2.20 2.48
C MET A 222 -7.93 -1.23 1.37
N GLN A 223 -8.82 -0.29 1.68
CA GLN A 223 -9.19 0.78 0.76
C GLN A 223 -7.98 1.67 0.41
N LYS A 224 -7.19 2.08 1.42
CA LYS A 224 -5.95 2.84 1.20
C LYS A 224 -4.93 2.04 0.37
N ALA A 225 -4.78 0.75 0.66
CA ALA A 225 -3.90 -0.16 -0.09
C ALA A 225 -4.32 -0.25 -1.57
N PHE A 226 -5.61 -0.48 -1.84
CA PHE A 226 -6.14 -0.60 -3.19
C PHE A 226 -5.94 0.69 -3.99
N LYS A 227 -6.27 1.85 -3.41
CA LYS A 227 -6.01 3.16 -4.03
C LYS A 227 -4.53 3.34 -4.37
N MET A 228 -3.66 2.97 -3.44
CA MET A 228 -2.22 3.06 -3.61
C MET A 228 -1.66 2.19 -4.74
N LEU A 229 -2.26 1.01 -4.99
CA LEU A 229 -1.89 0.13 -6.11
C LEU A 229 -2.44 0.67 -7.44
N TYR A 230 -3.68 1.16 -7.44
CA TYR A 230 -4.31 1.75 -8.62
C TYR A 230 -3.56 3.00 -9.12
N ASP A 231 -3.18 3.90 -8.20
CA ASP A 231 -2.41 5.11 -8.50
C ASP A 231 -0.99 4.82 -9.03
N ALA A 232 -0.47 3.61 -8.80
CA ALA A 232 0.82 3.16 -9.31
C ALA A 232 0.72 2.52 -10.71
N ARG A 233 -0.41 1.87 -11.03
CA ARG A 233 -0.68 1.27 -12.35
C ARG A 233 -1.07 2.29 -13.42
N SER A 234 -1.62 3.43 -13.00
CA SER A 234 -2.14 4.49 -13.88
C SER A 234 -1.08 5.49 -14.36
N LYS A 235 0.21 5.24 -14.10
CA LYS A 235 1.36 6.09 -14.46
C LYS A 235 2.34 5.34 -15.34
#